data_AF-A0A1F9F1J7-F1
#
_entry.id   AF-A0A1F9F1J7-F1
#
_cell.length_a   1.000
_cell.length_b   1.000
_cell.length_c   1.000
_cell.angle_alpha   90.00
_cell.angle_beta   90.00
_cell.angle_gamma   90.00
#
_symmetry.space_group_name_H-M   'P 1'
#
loop_
_entity.id
_entity.type
_entity.pdbx_description
1 polymer ?
#
loop_
_entity_poly.entity_id
_entity_poly.type
_entity_poly.pdbx_seq_one_letter_code
_entity_poly.pdbx_strand_id
1 'polypeptide(L)'
;MSLQALTQKAQSLVARFDEVTPALTSELEALKQQAKAEGVAVGFEAALARLFKDRFQHEAQPEPPTRKAGGAHNLGAGGVTGSKLQFFALKEQGPLDVVVARRIPELKTTTPIPVALEAQLPVLSAEQAGAARQALLEELGGIPTRGTNGARTTVLDKIRQHPGLSDVQRERILGALAEVKRGYQTAGALIGAAPGGGAYQDVNWKHTRLEIDRVLDVALAKGLSPKDTETALLASIFSDAVKTPGNFLVHNVHGAQAALFVLGRGQPPLAAEQLEQVARAALEHQIGPPKFMAFVAMAGALRGKGVAAELVTSITNKVANPLDPKHQSADGSRLAFSPEERAALEQIGVFAWTVPQRGSKHEAASRAVIDGDSLVNYACPDGWAKIAALHGPGQPPFLQDPLLIHSLTSEASAHASALKSFLDARSVVSPEVLPLYDAGRSRTESAIEGVVAALDQWVAKLPKAEVPRTAEGKVPYLDAPLDYQDARQTEFAVRLRERAVALLREAEVRR
;
A
#
# COMPACT_ATOMS: atom_id res chain seq x y z
N MET A 1 32.38 36.12 16.76
CA MET A 1 32.01 35.68 18.11
C MET A 1 32.94 34.53 18.48
N SER A 2 33.22 34.32 19.76
CA SER A 2 33.96 33.12 20.15
C SER A 2 33.04 31.90 20.10
N LEU A 3 33.61 30.70 19.94
CA LEU A 3 32.87 29.44 20.06
C LEU A 3 32.04 29.36 21.36
N GLN A 4 32.60 29.88 22.46
CA GLN A 4 31.92 29.95 23.76
C GLN A 4 30.67 30.85 23.72
N ALA A 5 30.74 32.00 23.06
CA ALA A 5 29.62 32.93 22.96
C ALA A 5 28.51 32.39 22.04
N LEU A 6 28.87 31.70 20.95
CA LEU A 6 27.90 30.98 20.10
C LEU A 6 27.22 29.86 20.88
N THR A 7 27.98 29.09 21.66
CA THR A 7 27.46 27.98 22.48
C THR A 7 26.50 28.48 23.56
N GLN A 8 26.79 29.60 24.22
CA GLN A 8 25.88 30.21 25.20
C GLN A 8 24.57 30.69 24.57
N LYS A 9 24.61 31.26 23.36
CA LYS A 9 23.38 31.62 22.63
C LYS A 9 22.57 30.38 22.25
N ALA A 10 23.23 29.30 21.82
CA ALA A 10 22.54 28.04 21.56
C ALA A 10 21.89 27.47 22.84
N GLN A 11 22.56 27.54 23.99
CA GLN A 11 22.00 27.13 25.28
C GLN A 11 20.75 27.92 25.68
N SER A 12 20.71 29.24 25.45
CA SER A 12 19.53 30.06 25.77
C SER A 12 18.36 29.79 24.81
N LEU A 13 18.62 29.41 23.55
CA LEU A 13 17.61 28.91 22.64
C LEU A 13 17.05 27.56 23.08
N VAL A 14 17.91 26.66 23.59
CA VAL A 14 17.51 25.34 24.11
C VAL A 14 16.57 25.48 25.31
N ALA A 15 16.82 26.44 26.20
CA ALA A 15 15.95 26.70 27.35
C ALA A 15 14.53 27.16 26.97
N ARG A 16 14.32 27.61 25.73
CA ARG A 16 13.03 28.09 25.18
C ARG A 16 12.43 27.11 24.17
N PHE A 17 13.05 25.94 23.99
CA PHE A 17 12.78 25.06 22.85
C PHE A 17 11.45 24.29 22.94
N ASP A 18 10.82 24.22 24.11
CA ASP A 18 9.48 23.62 24.29
C ASP A 18 8.36 24.42 23.60
N GLU A 19 8.64 25.65 23.15
CA GLU A 19 7.69 26.52 22.45
C GLU A 19 7.76 26.40 20.92
N VAL A 20 8.60 25.51 20.36
CA VAL A 20 8.92 25.30 18.92
C VAL A 20 8.19 26.24 17.96
N THR A 21 8.70 27.46 17.82
CA THR A 21 8.23 28.43 16.83
C THR A 21 9.18 28.47 15.63
N PRO A 22 8.69 28.80 14.41
CA PRO A 22 9.54 29.04 13.24
C PRO A 22 10.68 30.04 13.47
N ALA A 23 10.52 30.95 14.44
CA ALA A 23 11.54 31.92 14.85
C ALA A 23 12.76 31.24 15.48
N LEU A 24 12.56 30.25 16.37
CA LEU A 24 13.66 29.54 17.04
C LEU A 24 14.50 28.71 16.07
N THR A 25 13.88 28.09 15.06
CA THR A 25 14.59 27.37 14.00
C THR A 25 15.43 28.31 13.15
N SER A 26 14.88 29.48 12.81
CA SER A 26 15.59 30.51 12.03
C SER A 26 16.79 31.10 12.79
N GLU A 27 16.64 31.31 14.11
CA GLU A 27 17.72 31.79 14.98
C GLU A 27 18.86 30.76 15.13
N LEU A 28 18.54 29.46 15.22
CA LEU A 28 19.56 28.41 15.27
C LEU A 28 20.35 28.29 13.96
N GLU A 29 19.68 28.39 12.80
CA GLU A 29 20.36 28.39 11.50
C GLU A 29 21.24 29.63 11.31
N ALA A 30 20.79 30.80 11.78
CA ALA A 30 21.63 32.00 11.78
C ALA A 30 22.93 31.80 12.59
N LEU A 31 22.86 31.12 13.75
CA LEU A 31 24.05 30.79 14.55
C LEU A 31 24.99 29.79 13.84
N LYS A 32 24.45 28.81 13.11
CA LYS A 32 25.28 27.89 12.31
C LYS A 32 26.00 28.61 11.17
N GLN A 33 25.30 29.49 10.44
CA GLN A 33 25.93 30.30 9.40
C GLN A 33 26.99 31.24 9.98
N GLN A 34 26.73 31.81 11.15
CA GLN A 34 27.72 32.64 11.86
C GLN A 34 28.94 31.81 12.28
N ALA A 35 28.76 30.61 12.83
CA ALA A 35 29.87 29.72 13.19
C ALA A 35 30.73 29.32 11.98
N LYS A 36 30.10 29.15 10.80
CA LYS A 36 30.78 28.89 9.53
C LYS A 36 31.60 30.11 9.06
N ALA A 37 31.01 31.30 9.10
CA ALA A 37 31.71 32.54 8.74
C ALA A 37 32.92 32.81 9.65
N GLU A 38 32.84 32.39 10.91
CA GLU A 38 33.87 32.60 11.93
C GLU A 38 34.89 31.43 12.02
N GLY A 39 34.80 30.44 11.14
CA GLY A 39 35.77 29.33 11.08
C GLY A 39 35.69 28.34 12.25
N VAL A 40 34.61 28.39 13.05
CA VAL A 40 34.41 27.55 14.25
C VAL A 40 33.28 26.53 14.10
N ALA A 41 32.78 26.30 12.88
CA ALA A 41 31.65 25.42 12.60
C ALA A 41 31.80 24.02 13.21
N VAL A 42 32.97 23.38 13.07
CA VAL A 42 33.21 22.02 13.60
C VAL A 42 33.07 21.98 15.13
N GLY A 43 33.64 22.98 15.82
CA GLY A 43 33.53 23.10 17.28
C GLY A 43 32.11 23.43 17.73
N PHE A 44 31.39 24.24 16.95
CA PHE A 44 30.01 24.63 17.24
C PHE A 44 29.04 23.46 17.04
N GLU A 45 29.18 22.69 15.96
CA GLU A 45 28.41 21.45 15.72
C GLU A 45 28.66 20.41 16.84
N ALA A 46 29.91 20.25 17.27
CA ALA A 46 30.22 19.37 18.40
C ALA A 46 29.59 19.87 19.72
N ALA A 47 29.50 21.18 19.93
CA ALA A 47 28.83 21.77 21.08
C ALA A 47 27.31 21.59 21.02
N LEU A 48 26.68 21.81 19.85
CA LEU A 48 25.27 21.53 19.64
C LEU A 48 24.96 20.05 19.89
N ALA A 49 25.75 19.13 19.34
CA ALA A 49 25.58 17.69 19.56
C ALA A 49 25.62 17.30 21.06
N ARG A 50 26.44 17.98 21.87
CA ARG A 50 26.48 17.79 23.33
C ARG A 50 25.26 18.39 24.03
N LEU A 51 24.78 19.54 23.57
CA LEU A 51 23.57 20.19 24.09
C LEU A 51 22.29 19.39 23.76
N PHE A 52 22.31 18.65 22.66
CA PHE A 52 21.22 17.80 22.20
C PHE A 52 21.51 16.30 22.37
N LYS A 53 22.30 15.91 23.38
CA LYS A 53 22.77 14.53 23.58
C LYS A 53 21.64 13.49 23.71
N ASP A 54 20.48 13.91 24.22
CA ASP A 54 19.28 13.06 24.36
C ASP A 54 18.43 13.00 23.07
N ARG A 55 18.81 13.78 22.04
CA ARG A 55 18.04 13.98 20.80
C ARG A 55 18.85 13.68 19.53
N PHE A 56 20.18 13.62 19.60
CA PHE A 56 21.08 13.22 18.51
C PHE A 56 22.14 12.22 19.01
N GLN A 57 21.89 10.92 18.85
CA GLN A 57 22.92 9.90 19.04
C GLN A 57 23.65 9.64 17.73
N HIS A 58 24.96 9.93 17.68
CA HIS A 58 25.88 9.42 16.65
C HIS A 58 26.84 8.42 17.29
N GLU A 59 26.76 7.14 16.89
CA GLU A 59 27.74 6.11 17.28
C GLU A 59 28.91 6.05 16.27
N ALA A 60 30.11 5.78 16.81
CA ALA A 60 31.38 5.74 16.10
C ALA A 60 31.45 4.66 15.00
N GLN A 61 32.22 4.91 13.93
CA GLN A 61 32.44 3.95 12.84
C GLN A 61 33.45 2.85 13.24
N PRO A 62 33.22 1.57 12.88
CA PRO A 62 34.26 0.55 12.90
C PRO A 62 34.98 0.42 11.55
N GLU A 63 36.25 -0.01 11.61
CA GLU A 63 37.18 -0.24 10.50
C GLU A 63 36.70 -1.30 9.48
N PRO A 64 37.19 -1.25 8.22
CA PRO A 64 36.67 -2.09 7.14
C PRO A 64 37.21 -3.53 7.18
N PRO A 65 36.38 -4.56 6.91
CA PRO A 65 36.85 -5.94 6.87
C PRO A 65 37.49 -6.30 5.52
N THR A 66 38.51 -7.13 5.61
CA THR A 66 39.26 -7.73 4.48
C THR A 66 38.44 -8.80 3.75
N ARG A 67 38.44 -8.75 2.41
CA ARG A 67 37.74 -9.70 1.52
C ARG A 67 38.46 -11.04 1.43
N LYS A 68 37.70 -12.14 1.49
CA LYS A 68 38.05 -13.42 0.86
C LYS A 68 36.97 -13.83 -0.15
N ALA A 69 37.40 -14.40 -1.27
CA ALA A 69 36.57 -14.81 -2.40
C ALA A 69 36.13 -16.28 -2.29
N GLY A 70 34.96 -16.61 -2.85
CA GLY A 70 34.56 -17.99 -3.16
C GLY A 70 33.05 -18.29 -3.24
N GLY A 71 32.50 -18.27 -4.46
CA GLY A 71 31.70 -19.37 -5.06
C GLY A 71 30.26 -19.71 -4.65
N ALA A 72 29.40 -19.71 -5.68
CA ALA A 72 28.17 -20.50 -5.93
C ALA A 72 26.79 -19.93 -5.53
N HIS A 73 25.92 -19.89 -6.55
CA HIS A 73 24.57 -19.32 -6.58
C HIS A 73 23.55 -20.11 -5.77
N ASN A 74 22.86 -19.42 -4.87
CA ASN A 74 21.51 -19.76 -4.39
C ASN A 74 20.73 -18.46 -4.21
N LEU A 75 19.49 -18.43 -4.71
CA LEU A 75 18.53 -17.35 -4.46
C LEU A 75 18.06 -17.42 -3.00
N GLY A 76 18.91 -16.99 -2.09
CA GLY A 76 18.63 -16.77 -0.68
C GLY A 76 18.58 -15.27 -0.42
N ALA A 77 17.50 -14.81 0.19
CA ALA A 77 17.35 -13.44 0.67
C ALA A 77 18.56 -13.08 1.55
N GLY A 78 19.33 -12.09 1.09
CA GLY A 78 20.54 -11.62 1.78
C GLY A 78 20.19 -11.13 3.18
N GLY A 79 20.69 -11.85 4.19
CA GLY A 79 20.75 -11.37 5.56
C GLY A 79 21.71 -10.19 5.65
N VAL A 80 21.17 -9.01 5.90
CA VAL A 80 21.95 -7.84 6.31
C VAL A 80 22.13 -7.94 7.82
N THR A 81 23.26 -8.49 8.26
CA THR A 81 23.70 -8.36 9.65
C THR A 81 24.22 -6.94 9.86
N GLY A 82 23.54 -6.19 10.74
CA GLY A 82 23.89 -4.80 11.08
C GLY A 82 22.95 -3.74 10.53
N SER A 83 21.63 -3.93 10.64
CA SER A 83 20.65 -2.88 10.31
C SER A 83 20.65 -1.79 11.38
N LYS A 84 21.33 -0.67 11.10
CA LYS A 84 21.14 0.60 11.81
C LYS A 84 19.66 0.98 11.74
N LEU A 85 19.06 1.35 12.88
CA LEU A 85 17.76 2.04 12.93
C LEU A 85 17.91 3.36 12.16
N GLN A 86 17.56 3.35 10.87
CA GLN A 86 17.40 4.60 10.13
C GLN A 86 16.06 5.20 10.54
N PHE A 87 16.10 6.13 11.50
CA PHE A 87 15.21 7.26 11.40
C PHE A 87 15.55 7.90 10.06
N PHE A 88 14.71 7.71 9.06
CA PHE A 88 14.75 8.62 7.92
C PHE A 88 14.47 10.00 8.49
N ALA A 89 15.56 10.74 8.71
CA ALA A 89 15.50 12.18 8.74
C ALA A 89 14.93 12.55 7.37
N LEU A 90 13.65 12.88 7.33
CA LEU A 90 13.13 13.88 6.40
C LEU A 90 14.18 15.00 6.43
N LYS A 91 15.06 15.03 5.42
CA LYS A 91 16.11 16.04 5.34
C LYS A 91 15.39 17.36 5.11
N GLU A 92 15.18 18.12 6.18
CA GLU A 92 14.86 19.55 6.16
C GLU A 92 13.85 19.95 5.07
N GLN A 93 12.68 19.29 5.04
CA GLN A 93 11.55 19.74 4.23
C GLN A 93 10.47 20.21 5.20
N GLY A 94 10.15 21.51 5.16
CA GLY A 94 8.99 22.14 5.81
C GLY A 94 8.84 22.04 7.35
N PRO A 95 8.17 22.99 8.00
CA PRO A 95 7.82 22.86 9.42
C PRO A 95 6.59 21.98 9.68
N LEU A 96 5.77 21.61 8.69
CA LEU A 96 4.46 20.98 8.93
C LEU A 96 4.47 19.45 8.90
N ASP A 97 5.05 18.85 7.88
CA ASP A 97 5.19 17.41 7.69
C ASP A 97 6.07 16.78 8.78
N VAL A 98 7.17 17.43 9.17
CA VAL A 98 7.98 16.99 10.31
C VAL A 98 7.21 17.05 11.63
N VAL A 99 6.40 18.09 11.83
CA VAL A 99 5.57 18.23 13.03
C VAL A 99 4.47 17.18 13.07
N VAL A 100 3.81 16.90 11.94
CA VAL A 100 2.77 15.87 11.85
C VAL A 100 3.37 14.47 11.98
N ALA A 101 4.50 14.19 11.33
CA ALA A 101 5.16 12.88 11.43
C ALA A 101 5.56 12.54 12.88
N ARG A 102 5.97 13.54 13.67
CA ARG A 102 6.26 13.36 15.11
C ARG A 102 5.04 12.98 15.94
N ARG A 103 3.81 13.26 15.46
CA ARG A 103 2.55 12.89 16.11
C ARG A 103 2.08 11.49 15.72
N ILE A 104 2.68 10.87 14.71
CA ILE A 104 2.33 9.54 14.20
C ILE A 104 3.55 8.62 14.34
N PRO A 105 3.84 8.11 15.56
CA PRO A 105 4.99 7.23 15.79
C PRO A 105 4.96 5.93 14.98
N GLU A 106 3.79 5.57 14.44
CA GLU A 106 3.56 4.41 13.56
C GLU A 106 4.15 4.58 12.14
N LEU A 107 4.63 5.78 11.78
CA LEU A 107 5.34 6.00 10.50
C LEU A 107 6.75 5.38 10.47
N LYS A 108 7.15 4.66 11.52
CA LYS A 108 8.47 4.03 11.63
C LYS A 108 8.49 2.69 10.90
N THR A 109 9.55 2.48 10.13
CA THR A 109 9.90 1.17 9.54
C THR A 109 11.41 1.08 9.34
N THR A 110 11.97 -0.12 9.39
CA THR A 110 13.37 -0.41 9.05
C THR A 110 13.53 -0.76 7.57
N THR A 111 12.42 -1.01 6.88
CA THR A 111 12.43 -1.18 5.43
C THR A 111 12.61 0.18 4.78
N PRO A 112 13.63 0.37 3.92
CA PRO A 112 13.82 1.64 3.23
C PRO A 112 12.72 1.88 2.20
N ILE A 113 12.40 3.15 1.95
CA ILE A 113 11.59 3.55 0.81
C ILE A 113 12.32 3.11 -0.48
N PRO A 114 11.70 2.32 -1.37
CA PRO A 114 12.38 1.76 -2.54
C PRO A 114 13.00 2.80 -3.48
N VAL A 115 12.33 3.94 -3.62
CA VAL A 115 12.78 5.11 -4.38
C VAL A 115 12.57 6.32 -3.48
N ALA A 116 13.59 7.17 -3.32
CA ALA A 116 13.46 8.40 -2.53
C ALA A 116 12.24 9.22 -2.99
N LEU A 117 11.44 9.74 -2.05
CA LEU A 117 10.18 10.41 -2.36
C LEU A 117 10.39 11.63 -3.26
N GLU A 118 11.50 12.34 -3.11
CA GLU A 118 11.89 13.48 -3.95
C GLU A 118 12.15 13.07 -5.40
N ALA A 119 12.66 11.85 -5.62
CA ALA A 119 12.90 11.31 -6.94
C ALA A 119 11.62 10.75 -7.55
N GLN A 120 10.79 10.06 -6.77
CA GLN A 120 9.53 9.47 -7.25
C GLN A 120 8.44 10.52 -7.49
N LEU A 121 8.28 11.46 -6.55
CA LEU A 121 7.24 12.48 -6.48
C LEU A 121 7.88 13.88 -6.46
N PRO A 122 8.61 14.29 -7.51
CA PRO A 122 9.30 15.58 -7.50
C PRO A 122 8.32 16.76 -7.48
N VAL A 123 8.76 17.89 -6.92
CA VAL A 123 8.04 19.16 -7.07
C VAL A 123 7.98 19.54 -8.55
N LEU A 124 6.78 19.80 -9.05
CA LEU A 124 6.54 20.11 -10.46
C LEU A 124 6.45 21.62 -10.67
N SER A 125 6.90 22.08 -11.84
CA SER A 125 6.51 23.41 -12.30
C SER A 125 4.99 23.48 -12.51
N ALA A 126 4.41 24.68 -12.47
CA ALA A 126 2.98 24.86 -12.72
C ALA A 126 2.54 24.30 -14.09
N GLU A 127 3.39 24.45 -15.11
CA GLU A 127 3.17 23.89 -16.44
C GLU A 127 3.16 22.35 -16.43
N GLN A 128 4.16 21.74 -15.78
CA GLN A 128 4.24 20.28 -15.64
C GLN A 128 3.08 19.71 -14.84
N ALA A 129 2.65 20.39 -13.78
CA ALA A 129 1.49 20.02 -12.99
C ALA A 129 0.20 20.12 -13.81
N GLY A 130 0.03 21.20 -14.59
CA GLY A 130 -1.10 21.39 -15.50
C GLY A 130 -1.17 20.31 -16.59
N ALA A 131 -0.05 19.99 -17.24
CA ALA A 131 0.02 18.94 -18.26
C ALA A 131 -0.27 17.55 -17.68
N ALA A 132 0.32 17.23 -16.52
CA ALA A 132 0.07 15.97 -15.82
C ALA A 132 -1.41 15.80 -15.47
N ARG A 133 -2.03 16.89 -15.01
CA ARG A 133 -3.44 16.92 -14.65
C ARG A 133 -4.34 16.77 -15.88
N GLN A 134 -4.05 17.45 -16.97
CA GLN A 134 -4.82 17.30 -18.21
C GLN A 134 -4.79 15.85 -18.72
N ALA A 135 -3.61 15.24 -18.74
CA ALA A 135 -3.45 13.83 -19.13
C ALA A 135 -4.18 12.87 -18.17
N LEU A 136 -4.28 13.20 -16.87
CA LEU A 136 -5.11 12.46 -15.93
C LEU A 136 -6.60 12.58 -16.29
N LEU A 137 -7.09 13.80 -16.54
CA LEU A 137 -8.51 14.05 -16.83
C LEU A 137 -8.96 13.28 -18.08
N GLU A 138 -8.16 13.30 -19.14
CA GLU A 138 -8.44 12.54 -20.36
C GLU A 138 -8.54 11.03 -20.09
N GLU A 139 -7.61 10.49 -19.30
CA GLU A 139 -7.68 9.08 -18.92
C GLU A 139 -8.91 8.76 -18.06
N LEU A 140 -9.15 9.52 -16.98
CA LEU A 140 -10.27 9.26 -16.07
C LEU A 140 -11.64 9.42 -16.76
N GLY A 141 -11.73 10.30 -17.77
CA GLY A 141 -12.91 10.43 -18.64
C GLY A 141 -13.12 9.24 -19.57
N GLY A 142 -12.11 8.39 -19.76
CA GLY A 142 -12.19 7.14 -20.52
C GLY A 142 -12.45 5.90 -19.67
N ILE A 143 -12.39 5.99 -18.33
CA ILE A 143 -12.58 4.84 -17.43
C ILE A 143 -14.06 4.71 -17.07
N PRO A 144 -14.77 3.70 -17.58
CA PRO A 144 -16.18 3.52 -17.29
C PRO A 144 -16.42 3.08 -15.84
N THR A 145 -17.52 3.55 -15.27
CA THR A 145 -18.06 3.10 -13.99
C THR A 145 -19.59 3.33 -13.96
N ARG A 146 -20.24 3.14 -12.81
CA ARG A 146 -21.68 3.31 -12.61
C ARG A 146 -21.99 4.36 -11.56
N GLY A 147 -22.81 5.34 -11.91
CA GLY A 147 -23.36 6.29 -10.94
C GLY A 147 -24.25 5.61 -9.90
N THR A 148 -24.69 6.38 -8.90
CA THR A 148 -25.58 5.89 -7.83
C THR A 148 -26.91 5.35 -8.34
N ASN A 149 -27.38 5.82 -9.49
CA ASN A 149 -28.57 5.33 -10.19
C ASN A 149 -28.31 4.09 -11.07
N GLY A 150 -27.10 3.53 -11.03
CA GLY A 150 -26.67 2.41 -11.86
C GLY A 150 -26.38 2.76 -13.33
N ALA A 151 -26.56 4.02 -13.75
CA ALA A 151 -26.28 4.47 -15.10
C ALA A 151 -24.76 4.50 -15.36
N ARG A 152 -24.37 4.24 -16.61
CA ARG A 152 -22.98 4.32 -17.05
C ARG A 152 -22.49 5.77 -16.93
N THR A 153 -21.31 5.93 -16.35
CA THR A 153 -20.61 7.20 -16.18
C THR A 153 -19.10 6.94 -16.24
N THR A 154 -18.29 7.92 -15.85
CA THR A 154 -16.83 7.81 -15.79
C THR A 154 -16.32 8.10 -14.38
N VAL A 155 -15.10 7.65 -14.05
CA VAL A 155 -14.48 7.98 -12.75
C VAL A 155 -14.35 9.50 -12.60
N LEU A 156 -13.99 10.20 -13.68
CA LEU A 156 -13.91 11.66 -13.68
C LEU A 156 -15.26 12.31 -13.36
N ASP A 157 -16.33 11.85 -14.00
CA ASP A 157 -17.67 12.39 -13.78
C ASP A 157 -18.16 12.11 -12.37
N LYS A 158 -17.87 10.93 -11.79
CA LYS A 158 -18.17 10.68 -10.38
C LYS A 158 -17.49 11.67 -9.45
N ILE A 159 -16.20 11.98 -9.65
CA ILE A 159 -15.50 12.98 -8.82
C ILE A 159 -16.14 14.37 -9.00
N ARG A 160 -16.39 14.78 -10.25
CA ARG A 160 -16.94 16.10 -10.58
C ARG A 160 -18.38 16.30 -10.11
N GLN A 161 -19.18 15.25 -10.14
CA GLN A 161 -20.61 15.28 -9.81
C GLN A 161 -20.89 14.82 -8.38
N HIS A 162 -19.86 14.45 -7.61
CA HIS A 162 -20.04 14.03 -6.22
C HIS A 162 -20.69 15.18 -5.43
N PRO A 163 -21.87 14.96 -4.82
CA PRO A 163 -22.65 16.02 -4.19
C PRO A 163 -21.98 16.59 -2.94
N GLY A 164 -21.14 15.79 -2.28
CA GLY A 164 -20.42 16.19 -1.06
C GLY A 164 -19.09 16.91 -1.30
N LEU A 165 -18.59 17.05 -2.54
CA LEU A 165 -17.28 17.68 -2.77
C LEU A 165 -17.44 19.10 -3.31
N SER A 166 -16.71 20.05 -2.73
CA SER A 166 -16.55 21.40 -3.32
C SER A 166 -15.54 21.40 -4.47
N ASP A 167 -15.54 22.46 -5.28
CA ASP A 167 -14.57 22.60 -6.37
C ASP A 167 -13.14 22.52 -5.87
N VAL A 168 -12.80 23.25 -4.79
CA VAL A 168 -11.46 23.22 -4.20
C VAL A 168 -11.02 21.80 -3.81
N GLN A 169 -11.92 20.99 -3.28
CA GLN A 169 -11.61 19.61 -2.91
C GLN A 169 -11.42 18.73 -4.15
N ARG A 170 -12.28 18.87 -5.17
CA ARG A 170 -12.13 18.17 -6.46
C ARG A 170 -10.79 18.49 -7.11
N GLU A 171 -10.42 19.76 -7.13
CA GLU A 171 -9.13 20.22 -7.67
C GLU A 171 -7.95 19.58 -6.93
N ARG A 172 -8.01 19.54 -5.59
CA ARG A 172 -6.97 18.92 -4.75
C ARG A 172 -6.87 17.40 -4.97
N ILE A 173 -7.99 16.69 -5.00
CA ILE A 173 -8.06 15.24 -5.26
C ILE A 173 -7.47 14.91 -6.64
N LEU A 174 -7.86 15.65 -7.67
CA LEU A 174 -7.35 15.46 -9.04
C LEU A 174 -5.87 15.81 -9.16
N GLY A 175 -5.40 16.83 -8.43
CA GLY A 175 -3.98 17.18 -8.34
C GLY A 175 -3.15 16.06 -7.70
N ALA A 176 -3.59 15.55 -6.55
CA ALA A 176 -2.94 14.44 -5.87
C ALA A 176 -2.91 13.15 -6.71
N LEU A 177 -4.02 12.82 -7.39
CA LEU A 177 -4.06 11.69 -8.33
C LEU A 177 -3.07 11.83 -9.48
N ALA A 178 -2.94 13.03 -10.05
CA ALA A 178 -2.04 13.28 -11.17
C ALA A 178 -0.58 13.10 -10.74
N GLU A 179 -0.27 13.55 -9.52
CA GLU A 179 1.06 13.41 -8.94
C GLU A 179 1.40 11.95 -8.62
N VAL A 180 0.49 11.19 -8.00
CA VAL A 180 0.70 9.76 -7.73
C VAL A 180 0.79 8.93 -9.01
N LYS A 181 -0.04 9.19 -10.02
CA LYS A 181 0.04 8.54 -11.34
C LYS A 181 1.44 8.71 -11.94
N ARG A 182 1.97 9.93 -11.92
CA ARG A 182 3.34 10.21 -12.36
C ARG A 182 4.37 9.53 -11.46
N GLY A 183 4.12 9.49 -10.15
CA GLY A 183 4.93 8.74 -9.20
C GLY A 183 5.09 7.28 -9.58
N TYR A 184 4.01 6.60 -9.99
CA TYR A 184 4.07 5.23 -10.49
C TYR A 184 4.90 5.10 -11.76
N GLN A 185 4.76 6.02 -12.72
CA GLN A 185 5.56 6.02 -13.95
C GLN A 185 7.04 6.20 -13.65
N THR A 186 7.37 7.16 -12.77
CA THR A 186 8.75 7.44 -12.35
C THR A 186 9.35 6.26 -11.59
N ALA A 187 8.61 5.69 -10.62
CA ALA A 187 9.04 4.49 -9.90
C ALA A 187 9.25 3.32 -10.87
N GLY A 188 8.34 3.13 -11.83
CA GLY A 188 8.45 2.11 -12.87
C GLY A 188 9.71 2.28 -13.70
N ALA A 189 10.11 3.50 -14.05
CA ALA A 189 11.33 3.79 -14.78
C ALA A 189 12.60 3.60 -13.92
N LEU A 190 12.57 4.02 -12.65
CA LEU A 190 13.72 3.97 -11.74
C LEU A 190 14.00 2.55 -11.22
N ILE A 191 12.95 1.77 -10.96
CA ILE A 191 13.04 0.36 -10.54
C ILE A 191 13.22 -0.54 -11.77
N GLY A 192 12.63 -0.16 -12.90
CA GLY A 192 12.50 -0.95 -14.13
C GLY A 192 13.73 -1.11 -15.01
N ALA A 193 14.95 -1.06 -14.46
CA ALA A 193 16.11 -1.66 -15.12
C ALA A 193 16.08 -3.21 -15.11
N ALA A 194 15.06 -3.83 -14.51
CA ALA A 194 14.81 -5.27 -14.51
C ALA A 194 13.49 -5.65 -15.24
N PRO A 195 13.42 -6.82 -15.92
CA PRO A 195 12.20 -7.27 -16.60
C PRO A 195 10.99 -7.32 -15.67
N GLY A 196 9.92 -6.62 -16.02
CA GLY A 196 8.64 -6.62 -15.28
C GLY A 196 8.41 -5.47 -14.29
N GLY A 197 9.42 -4.62 -14.01
CA GLY A 197 9.28 -3.50 -13.06
C GLY A 197 8.24 -2.44 -13.47
N GLY A 198 8.18 -2.08 -14.75
CA GLY A 198 7.17 -1.15 -15.28
C GLY A 198 5.75 -1.71 -15.26
N ALA A 199 5.59 -3.01 -15.48
CA ALA A 199 4.28 -3.68 -15.46
C ALA A 199 3.68 -3.69 -14.04
N TYR A 200 4.51 -3.80 -12.99
CA TYR A 200 4.03 -3.78 -11.61
C TYR A 200 3.41 -2.42 -11.23
N GLN A 201 4.05 -1.32 -11.60
CA GLN A 201 3.52 0.01 -11.26
C GLN A 201 2.27 0.39 -12.09
N ASP A 202 2.15 -0.12 -13.31
CA ASP A 202 0.90 -0.01 -14.08
C ASP A 202 -0.27 -0.74 -13.39
N VAL A 203 -0.02 -1.91 -12.78
CA VAL A 203 -1.04 -2.60 -11.96
C VAL A 203 -1.42 -1.76 -10.74
N ASN A 204 -0.46 -1.18 -10.03
CA ASN A 204 -0.77 -0.30 -8.89
C ASN A 204 -1.59 0.92 -9.30
N TRP A 205 -1.26 1.57 -10.42
CA TRP A 205 -2.06 2.68 -10.94
C TRP A 205 -3.50 2.26 -11.29
N LYS A 206 -3.66 1.11 -11.95
CA LYS A 206 -4.98 0.55 -12.27
C LYS A 206 -5.78 0.22 -11.02
N HIS A 207 -5.11 -0.23 -9.95
CA HIS A 207 -5.71 -0.45 -8.65
C HIS A 207 -6.18 0.86 -8.02
N THR A 208 -5.29 1.85 -7.86
CA THR A 208 -5.62 3.15 -7.25
C THR A 208 -6.82 3.82 -7.93
N ARG A 209 -6.86 3.87 -9.26
CA ARG A 209 -7.98 4.52 -9.97
C ARG A 209 -9.31 3.77 -9.79
N LEU A 210 -9.29 2.45 -9.59
CA LEU A 210 -10.49 1.67 -9.24
C LEU A 210 -10.88 1.86 -7.77
N GLU A 211 -9.92 2.03 -6.85
CA GLU A 211 -10.24 2.33 -5.46
C GLU A 211 -10.97 3.66 -5.32
N ILE A 212 -10.54 4.72 -6.03
CA ILE A 212 -11.22 6.02 -5.99
C ILE A 212 -12.70 5.90 -6.34
N ASP A 213 -13.01 5.10 -7.36
CA ASP A 213 -14.39 4.79 -7.73
C ASP A 213 -15.17 4.13 -6.58
N ARG A 214 -14.57 3.15 -5.89
CA ARG A 214 -15.22 2.44 -4.78
C ARG A 214 -15.30 3.26 -3.50
N VAL A 215 -14.30 4.08 -3.19
CA VAL A 215 -14.32 5.00 -2.05
C VAL A 215 -15.42 6.04 -2.21
N LEU A 216 -15.71 6.52 -3.44
CA LEU A 216 -16.86 7.39 -3.70
C LEU A 216 -18.20 6.68 -3.45
N ASP A 217 -18.35 5.43 -3.91
CA ASP A 217 -19.57 4.63 -3.65
C ASP A 217 -19.76 4.40 -2.14
N VAL A 218 -18.67 4.10 -1.44
CA VAL A 218 -18.65 3.91 0.02
C VAL A 218 -18.96 5.21 0.76
N ALA A 219 -18.39 6.33 0.34
CA ALA A 219 -18.64 7.63 0.97
C ALA A 219 -20.12 7.98 0.95
N LEU A 220 -20.80 7.70 -0.17
CA LEU A 220 -22.24 7.89 -0.31
C LEU A 220 -23.04 6.91 0.55
N ALA A 221 -22.68 5.62 0.53
CA ALA A 221 -23.35 4.59 1.33
C ALA A 221 -23.27 4.88 2.85
N LYS A 222 -22.16 5.47 3.30
CA LYS A 222 -21.91 5.80 4.71
C LYS A 222 -22.36 7.21 5.09
N GLY A 223 -22.83 8.01 4.13
CA GLY A 223 -23.22 9.40 4.37
C GLY A 223 -22.07 10.25 4.90
N LEU A 224 -20.84 10.06 4.39
CA LEU A 224 -19.67 10.80 4.85
C LEU A 224 -19.82 12.30 4.62
N SER A 225 -19.25 13.09 5.54
CA SER A 225 -19.15 14.54 5.35
C SER A 225 -18.26 14.88 4.14
N PRO A 226 -18.37 16.10 3.59
CA PRO A 226 -17.42 16.60 2.59
C PRO A 226 -15.96 16.45 2.97
N LYS A 227 -15.64 16.69 4.26
CA LYS A 227 -14.28 16.59 4.80
C LYS A 227 -13.83 15.14 4.87
N ASP A 228 -14.66 14.25 5.38
CA ASP A 228 -14.30 12.83 5.52
C ASP A 228 -14.20 12.13 4.16
N THR A 229 -15.06 12.51 3.21
CA THR A 229 -14.99 12.05 1.82
C THR A 229 -13.65 12.43 1.19
N GLU A 230 -13.24 13.70 1.32
CA GLU A 230 -11.94 14.14 0.83
C GLU A 230 -10.78 13.43 1.54
N THR A 231 -10.82 13.31 2.86
CA THR A 231 -9.78 12.61 3.64
C THR A 231 -9.65 11.16 3.20
N ALA A 232 -10.76 10.45 2.98
CA ALA A 232 -10.77 9.06 2.52
C ALA A 232 -10.18 8.94 1.10
N LEU A 233 -10.56 9.85 0.19
CA LEU A 233 -10.03 9.86 -1.17
C LEU A 233 -8.53 10.12 -1.19
N LEU A 234 -8.06 11.14 -0.47
CA LEU A 234 -6.63 11.42 -0.37
C LEU A 234 -5.86 10.26 0.28
N ALA A 235 -6.41 9.63 1.32
CA ALA A 235 -5.78 8.47 1.94
C ALA A 235 -5.69 7.26 0.98
N SER A 236 -6.74 6.97 0.19
CA SER A 236 -6.72 5.92 -0.84
C SER A 236 -5.79 6.24 -2.01
N ILE A 237 -5.64 7.51 -2.39
CA ILE A 237 -4.65 7.91 -3.41
C ILE A 237 -3.24 7.53 -2.97
N PHE A 238 -2.92 7.69 -1.68
CA PHE A 238 -1.58 7.50 -1.16
C PHE A 238 -1.30 6.13 -0.52
N SER A 239 -2.32 5.36 -0.13
CA SER A 239 -2.20 4.06 0.55
C SER A 239 -1.21 3.11 -0.15
N ASP A 240 -1.29 3.06 -1.48
CA ASP A 240 -0.48 2.21 -2.36
C ASP A 240 0.56 3.00 -3.21
N ALA A 241 0.70 4.31 -3.01
CA ALA A 241 1.52 5.18 -3.88
C ALA A 241 3.01 4.80 -3.89
N VAL A 242 3.48 4.13 -2.83
CA VAL A 242 4.85 3.67 -2.69
C VAL A 242 4.88 2.17 -2.42
N LYS A 243 4.42 1.40 -3.41
CA LYS A 243 4.31 -0.05 -3.33
C LYS A 243 5.21 -0.75 -4.35
N THR A 244 5.97 -1.71 -3.85
CA THR A 244 6.81 -2.62 -4.62
C THR A 244 6.70 -4.01 -4.00
N PRO A 245 7.10 -5.09 -4.71
CA PRO A 245 7.15 -6.40 -4.09
C PRO A 245 8.03 -6.44 -2.83
N GLY A 246 9.08 -5.61 -2.75
CA GLY A 246 10.04 -5.59 -1.66
C GLY A 246 9.56 -4.93 -0.35
N ASN A 247 8.50 -4.12 -0.39
CA ASN A 247 7.96 -3.44 0.80
C ASN A 247 6.48 -3.78 1.05
N PHE A 248 6.00 -4.91 0.54
CA PHE A 248 4.60 -5.32 0.66
C PHE A 248 4.03 -5.25 2.09
N LEU A 249 4.82 -5.54 3.12
CA LEU A 249 4.32 -5.52 4.51
C LEU A 249 4.14 -4.12 5.11
N VAL A 250 4.79 -3.11 4.53
CA VAL A 250 4.93 -1.76 5.11
C VAL A 250 4.62 -0.65 4.10
N HIS A 251 4.03 -1.00 2.95
CA HIS A 251 3.73 -0.02 1.91
C HIS A 251 2.73 1.04 2.38
N ASN A 252 1.82 0.68 3.29
CA ASN A 252 0.94 1.62 4.00
C ASN A 252 1.72 2.72 4.75
N VAL A 253 2.86 2.37 5.36
CA VAL A 253 3.75 3.32 6.04
C VAL A 253 4.39 4.28 5.03
N HIS A 254 4.97 3.73 3.95
CA HIS A 254 5.57 4.56 2.90
C HIS A 254 4.54 5.41 2.16
N GLY A 255 3.33 4.90 1.96
CA GLY A 255 2.20 5.62 1.40
C GLY A 255 1.78 6.80 2.28
N ALA A 256 1.65 6.59 3.59
CA ALA A 256 1.37 7.66 4.53
C ALA A 256 2.49 8.72 4.59
N GLN A 257 3.76 8.31 4.51
CA GLN A 257 4.88 9.24 4.37
C GLN A 257 4.80 10.06 3.07
N ALA A 258 4.44 9.42 1.95
CA ALA A 258 4.22 10.10 0.68
C ALA A 258 3.03 11.08 0.74
N ALA A 259 1.96 10.75 1.47
CA ALA A 259 0.84 11.65 1.70
C ALA A 259 1.30 12.93 2.43
N LEU A 260 2.06 12.78 3.53
CA LEU A 260 2.62 13.93 4.25
C LEU A 260 3.52 14.78 3.35
N PHE A 261 4.37 14.12 2.57
CA PHE A 261 5.33 14.77 1.67
C PHE A 261 4.65 15.58 0.56
N VAL A 262 3.66 15.02 -0.12
CA VAL A 262 2.98 15.69 -1.24
C VAL A 262 1.94 16.70 -0.75
N LEU A 263 1.07 16.30 0.17
CA LEU A 263 -0.04 17.15 0.62
C LEU A 263 0.42 18.27 1.55
N GLY A 264 1.55 18.09 2.25
CA GLY A 264 2.18 19.14 3.06
C GLY A 264 2.67 20.33 2.23
N ARG A 265 2.96 20.13 0.93
CA ARG A 265 3.34 21.18 -0.03
C ARG A 265 2.26 21.52 -1.06
N GLY A 266 1.07 20.94 -0.94
CA GLY A 266 -0.03 21.12 -1.88
C GLY A 266 -0.62 22.53 -1.86
N GLN A 267 -1.25 22.94 -2.97
CA GLN A 267 -2.01 24.18 -3.07
C GLN A 267 -3.45 23.92 -3.55
N PRO A 268 -4.49 24.32 -2.78
CA PRO A 268 -4.41 24.93 -1.45
C PRO A 268 -4.02 23.91 -0.36
N PRO A 269 -3.21 24.32 0.63
CA PRO A 269 -2.71 23.40 1.66
C PRO A 269 -3.85 22.85 2.52
N LEU A 270 -3.67 21.64 3.01
CA LEU A 270 -4.53 21.08 4.05
C LEU A 270 -4.20 21.69 5.41
N ALA A 271 -5.19 21.77 6.29
CA ALA A 271 -4.93 22.02 7.69
C ALA A 271 -4.11 20.85 8.28
N ALA A 272 -3.20 21.14 9.21
CA ALA A 272 -2.32 20.15 9.86
C ALA A 272 -3.09 18.92 10.36
N GLU A 273 -4.26 19.15 10.96
CA GLU A 273 -5.13 18.10 11.49
C GLU A 273 -5.69 17.21 10.39
N GLN A 274 -6.13 17.78 9.26
CA GLN A 274 -6.65 16.98 8.14
C GLN A 274 -5.52 16.19 7.47
N LEU A 275 -4.32 16.78 7.38
CA LEU A 275 -3.14 16.07 6.87
C LEU A 275 -2.78 14.86 7.75
N GLU A 276 -2.84 15.02 9.08
CA GLU A 276 -2.67 13.92 10.03
C GLU A 276 -3.74 12.83 9.84
N GLN A 277 -5.01 13.23 9.67
CA GLN A 277 -6.12 12.30 9.43
C GLN A 277 -5.92 11.50 8.14
N VAL A 278 -5.44 12.12 7.05
CA VAL A 278 -5.12 11.43 5.79
C VAL A 278 -4.01 10.39 6.02
N ALA A 279 -2.92 10.77 6.69
CA ALA A 279 -1.80 9.87 6.92
C ALA A 279 -2.20 8.67 7.82
N ARG A 280 -3.02 8.89 8.85
CA ARG A 280 -3.55 7.81 9.69
C ARG A 280 -4.49 6.88 8.92
N ALA A 281 -5.39 7.42 8.11
CA ALA A 281 -6.26 6.61 7.27
C ALA A 281 -5.49 5.78 6.24
N ALA A 282 -4.42 6.34 5.65
CA ALA A 282 -3.52 5.60 4.75
C ALA A 282 -2.75 4.49 5.49
N LEU A 283 -2.32 4.71 6.73
CA LEU A 283 -1.68 3.67 7.56
C LEU A 283 -2.64 2.52 7.87
N GLU A 284 -3.89 2.81 8.21
CA GLU A 284 -4.86 1.84 8.71
C GLU A 284 -5.49 0.98 7.60
N HIS A 285 -5.24 1.25 6.32
CA HIS A 285 -5.94 0.57 5.21
C HIS A 285 -5.63 -0.93 5.09
N GLN A 286 -4.44 -1.36 5.53
CA GLN A 286 -3.91 -2.71 5.30
C GLN A 286 -4.44 -3.76 6.32
N ILE A 287 -5.76 -3.95 6.39
CA ILE A 287 -6.37 -4.94 7.30
C ILE A 287 -7.21 -6.03 6.61
N GLY A 288 -7.50 -5.91 5.31
CA GLY A 288 -8.25 -6.89 4.52
C GLY A 288 -7.37 -7.60 3.48
N PRO A 289 -7.52 -8.92 3.25
CA PRO A 289 -8.26 -9.93 4.01
C PRO A 289 -7.39 -10.36 5.21
N PRO A 290 -7.92 -10.32 6.45
CA PRO A 290 -7.07 -10.44 7.63
C PRO A 290 -6.39 -11.81 7.77
N LYS A 291 -7.07 -12.92 7.49
CA LYS A 291 -6.46 -14.26 7.54
C LYS A 291 -5.46 -14.46 6.40
N PHE A 292 -5.71 -13.90 5.22
CA PHE A 292 -4.72 -13.91 4.14
C PHE A 292 -3.45 -13.15 4.54
N MET A 293 -3.59 -11.94 5.10
CA MET A 293 -2.46 -11.15 5.59
C MET A 293 -1.71 -11.86 6.72
N ALA A 294 -2.43 -12.52 7.63
CA ALA A 294 -1.83 -13.31 8.69
C ALA A 294 -1.04 -14.53 8.14
N PHE A 295 -1.59 -15.24 7.15
CA PHE A 295 -0.99 -16.46 6.61
C PHE A 295 0.18 -16.17 5.65
N VAL A 296 -0.06 -15.42 4.58
CA VAL A 296 0.93 -15.20 3.51
C VAL A 296 1.98 -14.19 3.97
N ALA A 297 1.54 -13.08 4.56
CA ALA A 297 2.41 -11.96 4.86
C ALA A 297 3.20 -12.16 6.16
N MET A 298 2.54 -12.59 7.24
CA MET A 298 3.19 -12.74 8.55
C MET A 298 3.82 -14.11 8.76
N ALA A 299 3.04 -15.19 8.66
CA ALA A 299 3.56 -16.51 8.95
C ALA A 299 4.69 -16.91 7.98
N GLY A 300 4.55 -16.60 6.69
CA GLY A 300 5.59 -16.82 5.69
C GLY A 300 6.88 -16.05 6.00
N ALA A 301 6.78 -14.73 6.21
CA ALA A 301 7.95 -13.88 6.44
C ALA A 301 8.67 -14.21 7.75
N LEU A 302 7.94 -14.43 8.84
CA LEU A 302 8.51 -14.73 10.15
C LEU A 302 9.14 -16.12 10.22
N ARG A 303 8.50 -17.14 9.61
CA ARG A 303 9.11 -18.48 9.52
C ARG A 303 10.41 -18.45 8.72
N GLY A 304 10.46 -17.66 7.64
CA GLY A 304 11.68 -17.42 6.87
C GLY A 304 12.82 -16.77 7.67
N LYS A 305 12.53 -16.15 8.82
CA LYS A 305 13.50 -15.59 9.77
C LYS A 305 13.84 -16.52 10.93
N GLY A 306 13.27 -17.74 10.97
CA GLY A 306 13.52 -18.70 12.05
C GLY A 306 12.84 -18.33 13.37
N VAL A 307 11.78 -17.52 13.33
CA VAL A 307 10.99 -17.18 14.52
C VAL A 307 10.24 -18.42 15.05
N ALA A 308 10.20 -18.59 16.36
CA ALA A 308 9.53 -19.72 17.03
C ALA A 308 8.05 -19.86 16.61
N ALA A 309 7.60 -21.11 16.39
CA ALA A 309 6.29 -21.39 15.82
C ALA A 309 5.12 -20.88 16.68
N GLU A 310 5.28 -20.91 18.01
CA GLU A 310 4.31 -20.41 18.98
C GLU A 310 4.15 -18.89 18.85
N LEU A 311 5.27 -18.18 18.68
CA LEU A 311 5.29 -16.73 18.51
C LEU A 311 4.66 -16.32 17.17
N VAL A 312 4.99 -17.05 16.09
CA VAL A 312 4.35 -16.87 14.78
C VAL A 312 2.84 -17.08 14.89
N THR A 313 2.40 -18.11 15.61
CA THR A 313 0.97 -18.40 15.82
C THR A 313 0.28 -17.28 16.57
N SER A 314 0.90 -16.76 17.64
CA SER A 314 0.35 -15.65 18.42
C SER A 314 0.18 -14.37 17.58
N ILE A 315 1.19 -13.99 16.80
CA ILE A 315 1.12 -12.85 15.86
C ILE A 315 0.05 -13.08 14.80
N THR A 316 0.02 -14.27 14.19
CA THR A 316 -0.96 -14.65 13.16
C THR A 316 -2.39 -14.49 13.70
N ASN A 317 -2.66 -14.93 14.93
CA ASN A 317 -3.99 -14.83 15.53
C ASN A 317 -4.46 -13.38 15.70
N LYS A 318 -3.55 -12.47 16.09
CA LYS A 318 -3.86 -11.05 16.24
C LYS A 318 -4.14 -10.38 14.89
N VAL A 319 -3.30 -10.64 13.90
CA VAL A 319 -3.44 -10.09 12.53
C VAL A 319 -4.67 -10.65 11.82
N ALA A 320 -5.06 -11.90 12.10
CA ALA A 320 -6.26 -12.52 11.54
C ALA A 320 -7.57 -11.97 12.12
N ASN A 321 -7.53 -11.23 13.24
CA ASN A 321 -8.69 -10.64 13.89
C ASN A 321 -8.40 -9.19 14.32
N PRO A 322 -8.12 -8.28 13.36
CA PRO A 322 -7.56 -6.97 13.70
C PRO A 322 -8.56 -6.03 14.37
N LEU A 323 -9.86 -6.33 14.27
CA LEU A 323 -10.94 -5.57 14.87
C LEU A 323 -11.40 -6.14 16.24
N ASP A 324 -10.81 -7.24 16.73
CA ASP A 324 -11.11 -7.74 18.08
C ASP A 324 -10.44 -6.80 19.12
N PRO A 325 -11.22 -6.13 19.99
CA PRO A 325 -10.67 -5.24 21.01
C PRO A 325 -9.65 -5.92 21.94
N LYS A 326 -9.71 -7.25 22.13
CA LYS A 326 -8.73 -8.01 22.93
C LYS A 326 -7.34 -8.03 22.31
N HIS A 327 -7.25 -7.75 21.01
CA HIS A 327 -5.99 -7.72 20.29
C HIS A 327 -5.48 -6.31 20.05
N GLN A 328 -6.21 -5.28 20.48
CA GLN A 328 -5.85 -3.89 20.26
C GLN A 328 -5.12 -3.30 21.46
N SER A 329 -4.31 -2.26 21.19
CA SER A 329 -3.71 -1.42 22.23
C SER A 329 -4.78 -0.68 23.03
N ALA A 330 -4.39 -0.16 24.19
CA ALA A 330 -5.30 0.55 25.10
C ALA A 330 -6.01 1.75 24.44
N ASP A 331 -5.36 2.41 23.49
CA ASP A 331 -5.90 3.53 22.72
C ASP A 331 -6.63 3.11 21.43
N GLY A 332 -6.66 1.81 21.11
CA GLY A 332 -7.33 1.23 19.94
C GLY A 332 -6.67 1.54 18.59
N SER A 333 -5.47 2.13 18.55
CA SER A 333 -4.83 2.58 17.30
C SER A 333 -4.04 1.50 16.56
N ARG A 334 -3.71 0.39 17.25
CA ARG A 334 -2.87 -0.69 16.71
C ARG A 334 -3.13 -2.02 17.42
N LEU A 335 -2.57 -3.10 16.89
CA LEU A 335 -2.54 -4.38 17.59
C LEU A 335 -1.56 -4.36 18.78
N ALA A 336 -1.99 -4.93 19.91
CA ALA A 336 -1.22 -5.09 21.13
C ALA A 336 -0.29 -6.30 21.05
N PHE A 337 0.91 -6.09 20.53
CA PHE A 337 1.98 -7.09 20.53
C PHE A 337 2.79 -7.08 21.85
N SER A 338 3.16 -8.26 22.35
CA SER A 338 4.14 -8.44 23.43
C SER A 338 5.53 -7.95 23.01
N PRO A 339 6.47 -7.74 23.94
CA PRO A 339 7.84 -7.37 23.60
C PRO A 339 8.50 -8.34 22.61
N GLU A 340 8.30 -9.64 22.79
CA GLU A 340 8.86 -10.70 21.93
C GLU A 340 8.23 -10.66 20.54
N GLU A 341 6.91 -10.48 20.46
CA GLU A 341 6.19 -10.35 19.18
C GLU A 341 6.66 -9.12 18.40
N ARG A 342 6.87 -7.98 19.07
CA ARG A 342 7.41 -6.77 18.44
C ARG A 342 8.82 -7.01 17.91
N ALA A 343 9.69 -7.61 18.72
CA ALA A 343 11.04 -7.96 18.29
C ALA A 343 11.05 -8.90 17.08
N ALA A 344 10.07 -9.80 16.96
CA ALA A 344 9.91 -10.65 15.77
C ALA A 344 9.41 -9.86 14.55
N LEU A 345 8.41 -8.98 14.72
CA LEU A 345 7.88 -8.13 13.64
C LEU A 345 8.91 -7.13 13.10
N GLU A 346 9.78 -6.60 13.96
CA GLU A 346 10.87 -5.71 13.56
C GLU A 346 11.88 -6.38 12.61
N GLN A 347 12.07 -7.71 12.71
CA GLN A 347 12.94 -8.48 11.79
C GLN A 347 12.42 -8.51 10.35
N ILE A 348 11.14 -8.19 10.14
CA ILE A 348 10.49 -8.09 8.83
C ILE A 348 10.02 -6.67 8.52
N GLY A 349 10.48 -5.68 9.29
CA GLY A 349 10.25 -4.25 9.04
C GLY A 349 8.99 -3.65 9.64
N VAL A 350 8.20 -4.44 10.37
CA VAL A 350 6.90 -4.03 10.90
C VAL A 350 7.04 -3.55 12.35
N PHE A 351 6.88 -2.24 12.58
CA PHE A 351 6.96 -1.65 13.93
C PHE A 351 5.61 -1.63 14.65
N ALA A 352 4.54 -1.46 13.88
CA ALA A 352 3.18 -1.46 14.37
C ALA A 352 2.27 -2.02 13.28
N TRP A 353 1.19 -2.67 13.70
CA TRP A 353 0.07 -3.01 12.82
C TRP A 353 -1.09 -2.11 13.21
N THR A 354 -1.30 -1.04 12.46
CA THR A 354 -2.33 -0.03 12.72
C THR A 354 -3.70 -0.56 12.33
N VAL A 355 -4.72 -0.14 13.08
CA VAL A 355 -6.12 -0.50 12.85
C VAL A 355 -7.00 0.73 13.05
N PRO A 356 -8.22 0.77 12.46
CA PRO A 356 -9.13 1.90 12.64
C PRO A 356 -9.39 2.23 14.10
N GLN A 357 -8.92 3.40 14.53
CA GLN A 357 -9.08 3.84 15.91
C GLN A 357 -10.51 4.30 16.16
N ARG A 358 -11.27 3.55 16.97
CA ARG A 358 -12.66 3.85 17.29
C ARG A 358 -12.81 5.22 18.00
N GLY A 359 -13.75 6.03 17.52
CA GLY A 359 -14.04 7.37 18.04
C GLY A 359 -13.02 8.44 17.64
N SER A 360 -12.00 8.09 16.86
CA SER A 360 -11.04 9.06 16.35
C SER A 360 -11.65 9.93 15.25
N LYS A 361 -11.05 11.09 15.00
CA LYS A 361 -11.52 12.02 13.96
C LYS A 361 -11.32 11.50 12.53
N HIS A 362 -10.48 10.48 12.35
CA HIS A 362 -10.20 9.88 11.04
C HIS A 362 -10.86 8.52 10.84
N GLU A 363 -11.53 7.94 11.85
CA GLU A 363 -12.14 6.60 11.77
C GLU A 363 -13.04 6.44 10.55
N ALA A 364 -13.92 7.42 10.29
CA ALA A 364 -14.87 7.36 9.18
C ALA A 364 -14.14 7.26 7.82
N ALA A 365 -13.05 8.03 7.66
CA ALA A 365 -12.21 8.00 6.47
C ALA A 365 -11.44 6.68 6.36
N SER A 366 -10.78 6.22 7.44
CA SER A 366 -10.06 4.95 7.46
C SER A 366 -10.95 3.78 7.08
N ARG A 367 -12.15 3.70 7.68
CA ARG A 367 -13.12 2.66 7.37
C ARG A 367 -13.55 2.74 5.91
N ALA A 368 -13.72 3.93 5.35
CA ALA A 368 -14.09 4.09 3.95
C ALA A 368 -12.99 3.63 2.98
N VAL A 369 -11.72 3.88 3.30
CA VAL A 369 -10.57 3.36 2.53
C VAL A 369 -10.54 1.84 2.58
N ILE A 370 -10.67 1.24 3.76
CA ILE A 370 -10.68 -0.23 3.94
C ILE A 370 -11.84 -0.88 3.17
N ASP A 371 -13.04 -0.30 3.28
CA ASP A 371 -14.23 -0.76 2.59
C ASP A 371 -14.05 -0.66 1.05
N GLY A 372 -13.48 0.46 0.58
CA GLY A 372 -13.19 0.70 -0.83
C GLY A 372 -12.15 -0.26 -1.42
N ASP A 373 -11.01 -0.44 -0.74
CA ASP A 373 -9.96 -1.39 -1.12
C ASP A 373 -10.50 -2.83 -1.12
N SER A 374 -11.31 -3.18 -0.12
CA SER A 374 -11.95 -4.50 -0.05
C SER A 374 -12.87 -4.75 -1.24
N LEU A 375 -13.66 -3.75 -1.66
CA LEU A 375 -14.53 -3.85 -2.84
C LEU A 375 -13.73 -4.11 -4.11
N VAL A 376 -12.61 -3.41 -4.31
CA VAL A 376 -11.76 -3.57 -5.50
C VAL A 376 -11.04 -4.91 -5.50
N ASN A 377 -10.42 -5.30 -4.39
CA ASN A 377 -9.62 -6.52 -4.36
C ASN A 377 -10.45 -7.80 -4.31
N TYR A 378 -11.66 -7.76 -3.73
CA TYR A 378 -12.38 -8.97 -3.36
C TYR A 378 -13.83 -9.04 -3.83
N ALA A 379 -14.47 -7.92 -4.21
CA ALA A 379 -15.87 -7.91 -4.63
C ALA A 379 -16.08 -7.44 -6.08
N CYS A 380 -15.10 -7.68 -6.96
CA CYS A 380 -15.23 -7.43 -8.39
C CYS A 380 -14.50 -8.49 -9.24
N PRO A 381 -14.86 -8.64 -10.54
CA PRO A 381 -14.19 -9.53 -11.48
C PRO A 381 -12.68 -9.31 -11.59
N ASP A 382 -12.17 -8.07 -11.56
CA ASP A 382 -10.72 -7.83 -11.64
C ASP A 382 -9.99 -8.31 -10.38
N GLY A 383 -10.55 -8.08 -9.19
CA GLY A 383 -10.05 -8.62 -7.93
C GLY A 383 -10.00 -10.15 -7.94
N TRP A 384 -11.05 -10.80 -8.45
CA TRP A 384 -11.07 -12.25 -8.59
C TRP A 384 -10.10 -12.75 -9.66
N ALA A 385 -9.90 -12.00 -10.75
CA ALA A 385 -8.89 -12.30 -11.76
C ALA A 385 -7.46 -12.24 -11.18
N LYS A 386 -7.18 -11.28 -10.29
CA LYS A 386 -5.91 -11.18 -9.54
C LYS A 386 -5.70 -12.40 -8.66
N ILE A 387 -6.73 -12.86 -7.93
CA ILE A 387 -6.63 -14.05 -7.09
C ILE A 387 -6.46 -15.31 -7.96
N ALA A 388 -7.23 -15.45 -9.03
CA ALA A 388 -7.08 -16.57 -9.96
C ALA A 388 -5.68 -16.63 -10.59
N ALA A 389 -5.03 -15.49 -10.83
CA ALA A 389 -3.66 -15.44 -11.33
C ALA A 389 -2.60 -15.89 -10.29
N LEU A 390 -2.88 -15.69 -9.00
CA LEU A 390 -2.05 -16.17 -7.89
C LEU A 390 -2.22 -17.68 -7.63
N HIS A 391 -3.18 -18.30 -8.29
CA HIS A 391 -3.52 -19.71 -8.12
C HIS A 391 -3.36 -20.50 -9.42
N GLY A 392 -3.21 -21.82 -9.29
CA GLY A 392 -3.14 -22.76 -10.41
C GLY A 392 -1.74 -22.94 -11.03
N PRO A 393 -1.66 -23.26 -12.34
CA PRO A 393 -0.43 -23.69 -12.99
C PRO A 393 0.66 -22.62 -13.01
N GLY A 394 1.90 -23.05 -12.77
CA GLY A 394 3.07 -22.16 -12.67
C GLY A 394 3.21 -21.45 -11.32
N GLN A 395 2.37 -21.77 -10.33
CA GLN A 395 2.52 -21.29 -8.94
C GLN A 395 3.16 -22.36 -8.06
N PRO A 396 3.69 -22.01 -6.86
CA PRO A 396 4.15 -22.98 -5.88
C PRO A 396 3.06 -24.01 -5.52
N PRO A 397 3.41 -25.26 -5.15
CA PRO A 397 2.44 -26.35 -4.92
C PRO A 397 1.28 -26.03 -3.97
N PHE A 398 1.50 -25.17 -2.96
CA PHE A 398 0.45 -24.79 -2.01
C PHE A 398 -0.59 -23.81 -2.57
N LEU A 399 -0.37 -23.27 -3.78
CA LEU A 399 -1.29 -22.40 -4.52
C LEU A 399 -1.84 -23.08 -5.80
N GLN A 400 -1.48 -24.35 -6.02
CA GLN A 400 -1.89 -25.09 -7.21
C GLN A 400 -3.29 -25.67 -7.01
N ASP A 401 -4.25 -25.16 -7.77
CA ASP A 401 -5.60 -25.72 -7.81
C ASP A 401 -5.73 -26.81 -8.88
N PRO A 402 -6.53 -27.85 -8.64
CA PRO A 402 -6.70 -28.92 -9.62
C PRO A 402 -7.62 -28.53 -10.79
N LEU A 403 -8.50 -27.53 -10.61
CA LEU A 403 -9.41 -27.03 -11.64
C LEU A 403 -9.39 -25.50 -11.66
N LEU A 404 -9.55 -24.92 -12.84
CA LEU A 404 -9.70 -23.49 -13.05
C LEU A 404 -10.87 -22.94 -12.25
N ILE A 405 -12.01 -23.66 -12.23
CA ILE A 405 -13.17 -23.22 -11.46
C ILE A 405 -12.84 -23.10 -9.97
N HIS A 406 -11.92 -23.89 -9.41
CA HIS A 406 -11.51 -23.72 -8.02
C HIS A 406 -10.72 -22.42 -7.81
N SER A 407 -9.85 -22.05 -8.74
CA SER A 407 -9.17 -20.75 -8.72
C SER A 407 -10.14 -19.57 -8.90
N LEU A 408 -11.24 -19.78 -9.62
CA LEU A 408 -12.27 -18.77 -9.86
C LEU A 408 -13.31 -18.68 -8.72
N THR A 409 -13.82 -19.78 -8.17
CA THR A 409 -15.01 -19.80 -7.29
C THR A 409 -14.84 -20.49 -5.95
N SER A 410 -13.78 -21.29 -5.76
CA SER A 410 -13.39 -21.94 -4.50
C SER A 410 -14.01 -23.26 -4.02
N GLU A 411 -14.35 -24.22 -4.86
CA GLU A 411 -14.83 -25.52 -4.32
C GLU A 411 -13.73 -26.39 -3.66
N ALA A 412 -12.44 -26.03 -3.76
CA ALA A 412 -11.35 -26.76 -3.11
C ALA A 412 -11.17 -26.34 -1.62
N SER A 413 -11.34 -27.29 -0.70
CA SER A 413 -11.29 -27.07 0.76
C SER A 413 -9.91 -26.73 1.33
N ALA A 414 -8.83 -26.93 0.58
CA ALA A 414 -7.45 -26.90 1.10
C ALA A 414 -6.67 -25.60 0.84
N HIS A 415 -7.13 -24.71 -0.06
CA HIS A 415 -6.33 -23.57 -0.53
C HIS A 415 -6.97 -22.20 -0.22
N ALA A 416 -6.17 -21.13 -0.22
CA ALA A 416 -6.70 -19.77 -0.35
C ALA A 416 -7.44 -19.68 -1.69
N SER A 417 -8.50 -18.89 -1.80
CA SER A 417 -9.33 -18.86 -3.00
C SER A 417 -10.04 -17.52 -3.11
N ALA A 418 -10.59 -17.20 -4.28
CA ALA A 418 -11.28 -15.93 -4.48
C ALA A 418 -12.44 -15.73 -3.48
N LEU A 419 -13.31 -16.74 -3.31
CA LEU A 419 -14.41 -16.66 -2.36
C LEU A 419 -13.94 -16.71 -0.89
N LYS A 420 -12.89 -17.48 -0.55
CA LYS A 420 -12.36 -17.46 0.82
C LYS A 420 -11.77 -16.10 1.18
N SER A 421 -11.03 -15.48 0.27
CA SER A 421 -10.55 -14.10 0.43
C SER A 421 -11.69 -13.10 0.47
N PHE A 422 -12.75 -13.28 -0.33
CA PHE A 422 -13.97 -12.47 -0.23
C PHE A 422 -14.62 -12.57 1.15
N LEU A 423 -14.84 -13.79 1.66
CA LEU A 423 -15.47 -14.03 2.96
C LEU A 423 -14.58 -13.53 4.11
N ASP A 424 -13.26 -13.66 3.96
CA ASP A 424 -12.28 -13.16 4.91
C ASP A 424 -12.31 -11.62 4.95
N ALA A 425 -12.22 -10.95 3.80
CA ALA A 425 -12.33 -9.50 3.71
C ALA A 425 -13.71 -8.99 4.17
N ARG A 426 -14.79 -9.73 3.91
CA ARG A 426 -16.14 -9.39 4.41
C ARG A 426 -16.19 -9.22 5.93
N SER A 427 -15.32 -9.89 6.68
CA SER A 427 -15.28 -9.78 8.14
C SER A 427 -14.81 -8.41 8.65
N VAL A 428 -14.14 -7.62 7.81
CA VAL A 428 -13.66 -6.27 8.14
C VAL A 428 -14.41 -5.16 7.41
N VAL A 429 -15.32 -5.51 6.48
CA VAL A 429 -16.20 -4.55 5.77
C VAL A 429 -17.26 -4.00 6.71
N SER A 430 -17.51 -2.69 6.64
CA SER A 430 -18.51 -2.01 7.47
C SER A 430 -19.94 -2.45 7.11
N PRO A 431 -20.87 -2.56 8.10
CA PRO A 431 -22.24 -3.01 7.86
C PRO A 431 -22.98 -2.23 6.75
N GLU A 432 -22.76 -0.92 6.67
CA GLU A 432 -23.39 -0.02 5.69
C GLU A 432 -22.95 -0.32 4.25
N VAL A 433 -21.78 -0.94 4.08
CA VAL A 433 -21.18 -1.26 2.78
C VAL A 433 -21.46 -2.70 2.35
N LEU A 434 -21.89 -3.59 3.27
CA LEU A 434 -22.21 -4.98 2.93
C LEU A 434 -23.15 -5.13 1.72
N PRO A 435 -24.19 -4.29 1.52
CA PRO A 435 -25.01 -4.38 0.31
C PRO A 435 -24.21 -4.15 -0.99
N LEU A 436 -23.27 -3.19 -1.01
CA LEU A 436 -22.39 -2.96 -2.16
C LEU A 436 -21.45 -4.14 -2.38
N TYR A 437 -20.92 -4.69 -1.29
CA TYR A 437 -19.98 -5.81 -1.29
C TYR A 437 -20.62 -7.11 -1.78
N ASP A 438 -21.80 -7.45 -1.26
CA ASP A 438 -22.57 -8.63 -1.65
C ASP A 438 -23.10 -8.48 -3.10
N ALA A 439 -23.51 -7.28 -3.52
CA ALA A 439 -23.85 -7.01 -4.92
C ALA A 439 -22.63 -7.14 -5.85
N GLY A 440 -21.44 -6.74 -5.38
CA GLY A 440 -20.17 -6.95 -6.08
C GLY A 440 -19.91 -8.43 -6.35
N ARG A 441 -20.06 -9.27 -5.32
CA ARG A 441 -19.96 -10.73 -5.45
C ARG A 441 -20.93 -11.29 -6.47
N SER A 442 -22.22 -11.00 -6.35
CA SER A 442 -23.23 -11.55 -7.26
C SER A 442 -22.90 -11.23 -8.73
N ARG A 443 -22.46 -9.99 -9.02
CA ARG A 443 -22.01 -9.62 -10.37
C ARG A 443 -20.77 -10.38 -10.81
N THR A 444 -19.83 -10.64 -9.89
CA THR A 444 -18.61 -11.40 -10.19
C THR A 444 -18.93 -12.86 -10.49
N GLU A 445 -19.85 -13.48 -9.75
CA GLU A 445 -20.33 -14.84 -10.00
C GLU A 445 -20.95 -14.95 -11.41
N SER A 446 -21.83 -14.02 -11.80
CA SER A 446 -22.35 -13.97 -13.17
C SER A 446 -21.27 -13.76 -14.23
N ALA A 447 -20.22 -12.98 -13.94
CA ALA A 447 -19.11 -12.80 -14.86
C ALA A 447 -18.31 -14.11 -15.07
N ILE A 448 -18.16 -14.91 -14.01
CA ILE A 448 -17.47 -16.21 -14.07
C ILE A 448 -18.25 -17.20 -14.94
N GLU A 449 -19.58 -17.27 -14.80
CA GLU A 449 -20.42 -18.10 -15.68
C GLU A 449 -20.17 -17.76 -17.15
N GLY A 450 -20.14 -16.46 -17.48
CA GLY A 450 -19.83 -15.98 -18.82
C GLY A 450 -18.40 -16.32 -19.28
N VAL A 451 -17.42 -16.26 -18.38
CA VAL A 451 -16.01 -16.64 -18.64
C VAL A 451 -15.89 -18.12 -18.94
N VAL A 452 -16.51 -18.99 -18.14
CA VAL A 452 -16.49 -20.45 -18.34
C VAL A 452 -17.11 -20.80 -19.70
N ALA A 453 -18.29 -20.27 -20.01
CA ALA A 453 -18.93 -20.48 -21.30
C ALA A 453 -18.06 -19.98 -22.48
N ALA A 454 -17.38 -18.84 -22.33
CA ALA A 454 -16.48 -18.31 -23.35
C ALA A 454 -15.21 -19.16 -23.53
N LEU A 455 -14.70 -19.76 -22.45
CA LEU A 455 -13.56 -20.68 -22.50
C LEU A 455 -13.95 -21.99 -23.19
N ASP A 456 -15.11 -22.56 -22.89
CA ASP A 456 -15.60 -23.76 -23.57
C ASP A 456 -15.70 -23.54 -25.09
N GLN A 457 -16.28 -22.40 -25.50
CA GLN A 457 -16.35 -22.02 -26.91
C GLN A 457 -14.98 -21.80 -27.54
N TRP A 458 -14.03 -21.24 -26.79
CA TRP A 458 -12.67 -21.02 -27.26
C TRP A 458 -11.93 -22.34 -27.47
N VAL A 459 -11.97 -23.25 -26.48
CA VAL A 459 -11.35 -24.58 -26.55
C VAL A 459 -11.94 -25.41 -27.68
N ALA A 460 -13.27 -25.33 -27.90
CA ALA A 460 -13.92 -26.04 -29.00
C ALA A 460 -13.46 -25.58 -30.40
N LYS A 461 -12.92 -24.37 -30.53
CA LYS A 461 -12.39 -23.81 -31.80
C LYS A 461 -10.91 -24.12 -32.02
N LEU A 462 -10.19 -24.59 -31.00
CA LEU A 462 -8.77 -24.91 -31.14
C LEU A 462 -8.57 -26.25 -31.88
N PRO A 463 -7.46 -26.41 -32.63
CA PRO A 463 -7.12 -27.70 -33.21
C PRO A 463 -7.03 -28.80 -32.15
N LYS A 464 -7.57 -29.99 -32.43
CA LYS A 464 -7.55 -31.12 -31.47
C LYS A 464 -6.13 -31.48 -31.00
N ALA A 465 -5.13 -31.29 -31.85
CA ALA A 465 -3.72 -31.54 -31.52
C ALA A 465 -3.15 -30.55 -30.48
N GLU A 466 -3.77 -29.38 -30.28
CA GLU A 466 -3.34 -28.39 -29.31
C GLU A 466 -3.96 -28.58 -27.93
N VAL A 467 -5.10 -29.28 -27.84
CA VAL A 467 -5.86 -29.44 -26.60
C VAL A 467 -5.55 -30.80 -25.98
N PRO A 468 -4.78 -30.87 -24.86
CA PRO A 468 -4.59 -32.12 -24.15
C PRO A 468 -5.93 -32.64 -23.61
N ARG A 469 -6.12 -33.96 -23.63
CA ARG A 469 -7.33 -34.61 -23.14
C ARG A 469 -7.00 -35.83 -22.30
N THR A 470 -7.79 -36.07 -21.25
CA THR A 470 -7.74 -37.30 -20.46
C THR A 470 -8.26 -38.50 -21.29
N ALA A 471 -8.14 -39.71 -20.76
CA ALA A 471 -8.68 -40.91 -21.40
C ALA A 471 -10.20 -40.83 -21.63
N GLU A 472 -10.91 -40.08 -20.79
CA GLU A 472 -12.35 -39.83 -20.89
C GLU A 472 -12.69 -38.68 -21.86
N GLY A 473 -11.70 -38.09 -22.53
CA GLY A 473 -11.87 -37.00 -23.48
C GLY A 473 -12.06 -35.61 -22.86
N LYS A 474 -11.88 -35.49 -21.54
CA LYS A 474 -11.98 -34.21 -20.79
C LYS A 474 -10.72 -33.38 -20.93
N VAL A 475 -10.82 -32.07 -20.77
CA VAL A 475 -9.73 -31.09 -20.84
C VAL A 475 -9.19 -30.83 -19.42
N PRO A 476 -7.94 -31.23 -19.12
CA PRO A 476 -7.32 -30.98 -17.82
C PRO A 476 -7.34 -29.50 -17.44
N TYR A 477 -7.55 -29.24 -16.15
CA TYR A 477 -7.78 -27.94 -15.54
C TYR A 477 -9.10 -27.25 -15.90
N LEU A 478 -9.81 -27.62 -16.97
CA LEU A 478 -11.11 -27.05 -17.30
C LEU A 478 -12.26 -27.88 -16.70
N ASP A 479 -12.36 -29.15 -17.08
CA ASP A 479 -13.42 -30.08 -16.66
C ASP A 479 -12.89 -31.44 -16.11
N ALA A 480 -11.57 -31.56 -15.99
CA ALA A 480 -10.87 -32.65 -15.30
C ALA A 480 -9.66 -32.14 -14.48
N PRO A 481 -9.31 -32.79 -13.35
CA PRO A 481 -8.15 -32.39 -12.55
C PRO A 481 -6.86 -32.34 -13.38
N LEU A 482 -6.05 -31.28 -13.15
CA LEU A 482 -4.75 -31.12 -13.77
C LEU A 482 -3.71 -32.08 -13.16
N ASP A 483 -3.02 -32.84 -14.01
CA ASP A 483 -1.77 -33.50 -13.64
C ASP A 483 -0.59 -32.53 -13.82
N TYR A 484 -0.06 -32.03 -12.70
CA TYR A 484 1.07 -31.11 -12.69
C TYR A 484 2.41 -31.75 -13.10
N GLN A 485 2.48 -33.08 -13.22
CA GLN A 485 3.65 -33.77 -13.77
C GLN A 485 3.62 -33.84 -15.29
N ASP A 486 2.46 -33.64 -15.92
CA ASP A 486 2.32 -33.56 -17.38
C ASP A 486 2.57 -32.13 -17.85
N ALA A 487 3.74 -31.93 -18.48
CA ALA A 487 4.17 -30.63 -18.99
C ALA A 487 3.19 -30.05 -20.02
N ARG A 488 2.59 -30.89 -20.88
CA ARG A 488 1.68 -30.44 -21.93
C ARG A 488 0.34 -30.01 -21.35
N GLN A 489 -0.17 -30.75 -20.36
CA GLN A 489 -1.36 -30.34 -19.62
C GLN A 489 -1.12 -29.02 -18.87
N THR A 490 0.02 -28.91 -18.20
CA THR A 490 0.39 -27.72 -17.42
C THR A 490 0.51 -26.49 -18.31
N GLU A 491 1.18 -26.58 -19.46
CA GLU A 491 1.32 -25.47 -20.41
C GLU A 491 -0.05 -25.00 -20.93
N PHE A 492 -0.93 -25.93 -21.31
CA PHE A 492 -2.28 -25.60 -21.75
C PHE A 492 -3.13 -24.97 -20.62
N ALA A 493 -2.98 -25.47 -19.40
CA ALA A 493 -3.65 -24.93 -18.22
C ALA A 493 -3.22 -23.49 -17.91
N VAL A 494 -1.93 -23.14 -18.12
CA VAL A 494 -1.47 -21.74 -18.04
C VAL A 494 -2.23 -20.85 -19.02
N ARG A 495 -2.35 -21.29 -20.29
CA ARG A 495 -3.11 -20.55 -21.32
C ARG A 495 -4.58 -20.38 -20.96
N LEU A 496 -5.22 -21.44 -20.42
CA LEU A 496 -6.60 -21.38 -19.93
C LEU A 496 -6.77 -20.33 -18.84
N ARG A 497 -5.90 -20.35 -17.82
CA ARG A 497 -5.91 -19.38 -16.72
C ARG A 497 -5.72 -17.95 -17.23
N GLU A 498 -4.73 -17.71 -18.09
CA GLU A 498 -4.46 -16.38 -18.64
C GLU A 498 -5.66 -15.85 -19.44
N ARG A 499 -6.31 -16.73 -20.23
CA ARG A 499 -7.52 -16.36 -20.96
C ARG A 499 -8.69 -16.05 -20.02
N ALA A 500 -8.86 -16.85 -18.96
CA ALA A 500 -9.90 -16.61 -17.94
C ALA A 500 -9.72 -15.26 -17.23
N VAL A 501 -8.48 -14.96 -16.82
CA VAL A 501 -8.09 -13.68 -16.19
C VAL A 501 -8.38 -12.51 -17.13
N ALA A 502 -8.03 -12.62 -18.41
CA ALA A 502 -8.33 -11.59 -19.40
C ALA A 502 -9.85 -11.36 -19.56
N LEU A 503 -10.63 -12.43 -19.67
CA LEU A 503 -12.09 -12.34 -19.83
C LEU A 503 -12.78 -11.74 -18.61
N LEU A 504 -12.32 -12.04 -17.38
CA LEU A 504 -12.83 -11.41 -16.16
C LEU A 504 -12.55 -9.91 -16.13
N ARG A 505 -11.34 -9.49 -16.53
CA ARG A 505 -10.98 -8.07 -16.65
C ARG A 505 -11.85 -7.36 -17.68
N GLU A 506 -12.07 -7.98 -18.83
CA GLU A 506 -12.99 -7.47 -19.86
C GLU A 506 -14.44 -7.36 -19.34
N ALA A 507 -14.87 -8.27 -18.45
CA ALA A 507 -16.20 -8.22 -17.85
C ALA A 507 -16.35 -7.03 -16.87
N GLU A 508 -15.29 -6.66 -16.15
CA GLU A 508 -15.32 -5.44 -15.31
C GLU A 508 -15.38 -4.18 -16.16
N VAL A 509 -14.60 -4.10 -17.25
CA VAL A 509 -14.59 -2.93 -18.14
C VAL A 509 -15.91 -2.73 -18.89
N ARG A 510 -16.64 -3.82 -19.18
CA ARG A 510 -17.95 -3.77 -19.84
C ARG A 510 -19.08 -3.28 -18.93
N ARG A 511 -18.84 -3.07 -17.63
CA ARG A 511 -19.82 -2.47 -16.73
C ARG A 511 -20.15 -1.04 -17.10
#